data_AF-A0A952S439-F1
#
_entry.id   AF-A0A952S439-F1
#
_cell.length_a   1.000
_cell.length_b   1.000
_cell.length_c   1.000
_cell.angle_alpha   90.00
_cell.angle_beta   90.00
_cell.angle_gamma   90.00
#
_symmetry.space_group_name_H-M   'P 1'
#
loop_
_entity.id
_entity.type
_entity.pdbx_description
1 polymer ?
#
loop_
_entity_poly.entity_id
_entity_poly.type
_entity_poly.pdbx_seq_one_letter_code
_entity_poly.pdbx_strand_id
1 'polypeptide(L)'
;MTHSLTLELPEAVYNNLVEKASKSGKRVEEFALDRLVNGDEPEIVDDPFDKFIGAFSSDIRDWGTRHDELLGETIYREMRGETE
;
A
#
# COMPACT_ATOMS: atom_id res chain seq x y z
N MET A 1 -17.30 24.93 -18.43
CA MET A 1 -18.63 25.08 -17.79
C MET A 1 -18.57 24.34 -16.47
N THR A 2 -19.08 24.93 -15.39
CA THR A 2 -19.10 24.30 -14.06
C THR A 2 -20.50 23.80 -13.74
N HIS A 3 -20.59 22.60 -13.16
CA HIS A 3 -21.84 21.96 -12.75
C HIS A 3 -21.73 21.59 -11.27
N SER A 4 -22.81 21.78 -10.51
CA SER A 4 -22.91 21.38 -9.11
C SER A 4 -23.40 19.93 -9.01
N LEU A 5 -22.73 19.13 -8.19
CA LEU A 5 -23.13 17.74 -7.88
C LEU A 5 -23.52 17.65 -6.40
N THR A 6 -24.69 17.06 -6.12
CA THR A 6 -25.13 16.73 -4.76
C THR A 6 -25.15 15.22 -4.63
N LEU A 7 -24.49 14.70 -3.59
CA LEU A 7 -24.36 13.26 -3.34
C LEU A 7 -24.99 12.92 -1.99
N GLU A 8 -25.88 11.93 -1.98
CA GLU A 8 -26.31 11.30 -0.73
C GLU A 8 -25.36 10.15 -0.43
N LEU A 9 -24.60 10.28 0.66
CA LEU A 9 -23.58 9.32 1.06
C LEU A 9 -23.99 8.66 2.38
N PRO A 10 -23.73 7.34 2.55
CA PRO A 10 -23.81 6.72 3.86
C PRO A 10 -22.86 7.43 4.84
N GLU A 11 -23.29 7.59 6.09
CA GLU A 11 -22.54 8.33 7.11
C GLU A 11 -21.10 7.82 7.28
N ALA A 12 -20.91 6.49 7.25
CA ALA A 12 -19.59 5.86 7.32
C ALA A 12 -18.66 6.31 6.18
N VAL A 13 -19.19 6.48 4.97
CA VAL A 13 -18.43 6.93 3.80
C VAL A 13 -18.07 8.40 3.93
N TYR A 14 -19.02 9.23 4.36
CA TYR A 14 -18.77 10.65 4.60
C TYR A 14 -17.70 10.86 5.68
N ASN A 15 -17.79 10.16 6.80
CA ASN A 15 -16.81 10.25 7.88
C ASN A 15 -15.40 9.84 7.44
N ASN A 16 -15.28 8.78 6.63
CA ASN A 16 -14.00 8.39 6.05
C ASN A 16 -13.42 9.46 5.12
N LEU A 17 -14.28 10.13 4.33
CA LEU A 17 -13.89 11.23 3.45
C LEU A 17 -13.37 12.43 4.24
N VAL A 18 -14.06 12.78 5.34
CA VAL A 18 -13.66 13.87 6.25
C VAL A 18 -12.29 13.59 6.87
N GLU A 19 -12.08 12.37 7.37
CA GLU A 19 -10.81 11.96 7.97
C GLU A 19 -9.65 12.07 6.96
N LYS A 20 -9.86 11.55 5.74
CA LYS A 20 -8.84 11.59 4.68
C LYS A 20 -8.55 13.03 4.23
N ALA A 21 -9.58 13.85 4.04
CA ALA A 21 -9.41 15.26 3.70
C ALA A 21 -8.62 16.02 4.77
N SER A 22 -8.93 15.76 6.05
CA SER A 22 -8.21 16.35 7.19
C SER A 22 -6.73 15.95 7.21
N LYS A 23 -6.40 14.67 6.97
CA LYS A 23 -5.01 14.20 6.89
C LYS A 23 -4.24 14.84 5.73
N SER A 24 -4.92 15.15 4.64
CA SER A 24 -4.32 15.86 3.48
C SER A 24 -4.34 17.38 3.62
N GLY A 25 -4.87 17.94 4.72
CA GLY A 25 -4.99 19.39 4.92
C GLY A 25 -5.95 20.09 3.94
N LYS A 26 -6.80 19.33 3.24
CA LYS A 26 -7.76 19.82 2.24
C LYS A 26 -9.15 19.92 2.85
N ARG A 27 -10.01 20.75 2.25
CA ARG A 27 -11.45 20.68 2.54
C ARG A 27 -12.06 19.40 1.98
N VAL A 28 -13.16 18.95 2.57
CA VAL A 28 -13.86 17.71 2.17
C VAL A 28 -14.32 17.79 0.72
N GLU A 29 -14.83 18.96 0.28
CA GLU A 29 -15.30 19.18 -1.07
C GLU A 29 -14.16 19.20 -2.09
N GLU A 30 -13.01 19.79 -1.71
CA GLU A 30 -11.81 19.81 -2.55
C GLU A 30 -11.21 18.42 -2.70
N PHE A 31 -11.15 17.66 -1.61
CA PHE A 31 -10.70 16.27 -1.62
C PHE A 31 -11.63 15.37 -2.43
N ALA A 32 -12.95 15.54 -2.28
CA ALA A 32 -13.93 14.78 -3.04
C ALA A 32 -13.82 15.08 -4.54
N LEU A 33 -13.68 16.36 -4.91
CA LEU A 33 -13.52 16.76 -6.30
C LEU A 33 -12.21 16.23 -6.89
N ASP A 34 -11.10 16.32 -6.15
CA ASP A 34 -9.80 15.77 -6.54
C ASP A 34 -9.89 14.28 -6.83
N ARG A 35 -10.57 13.50 -5.99
CA ARG A 35 -10.80 12.06 -6.20
C ARG A 35 -11.77 11.76 -7.34
N LEU A 36 -12.79 12.59 -7.55
CA LEU A 36 -13.73 12.45 -8.68
C LEU A 36 -13.09 12.79 -10.03
N VAL A 37 -12.19 13.79 -10.05
CA VAL A 37 -11.53 14.29 -11.27
C VAL A 37 -10.35 13.42 -11.65
N ASN A 38 -9.50 13.07 -10.68
CA ASN A 38 -8.32 12.25 -10.95
C ASN A 38 -8.63 10.75 -10.95
N GLY A 39 -9.88 10.38 -10.60
CA GLY A 39 -10.25 9.02 -10.26
C GLY A 39 -9.47 8.55 -9.03
N ASP A 40 -9.95 7.50 -8.38
CA ASP A 40 -8.99 6.48 -7.98
C ASP A 40 -8.49 5.88 -9.31
N GLU A 41 -7.59 6.57 -10.02
CA GLU A 41 -6.51 5.80 -10.62
C GLU A 41 -6.02 4.98 -9.42
N PRO A 42 -6.10 3.63 -9.45
CA PRO A 42 -5.16 2.93 -8.61
C PRO A 42 -3.86 3.64 -8.92
N GLU A 43 -3.12 4.06 -7.90
CA GLU A 43 -1.70 3.97 -8.13
C GLU A 43 -1.54 2.50 -8.54
N ILE A 44 -1.58 2.23 -9.85
CA ILE A 44 -0.60 1.41 -10.51
C ILE A 44 0.66 2.18 -10.15
N VAL A 45 1.07 2.03 -8.89
CA VAL A 45 2.46 2.00 -8.51
C VAL A 45 2.95 1.03 -9.55
N ASP A 46 3.61 1.55 -10.58
CA ASP A 46 4.41 0.75 -11.46
C ASP A 46 5.46 0.17 -10.52
N ASP A 47 5.07 -0.91 -9.82
CA ASP A 47 5.83 -1.46 -8.73
C ASP A 47 7.08 -1.95 -9.44
N PRO A 48 8.22 -1.27 -9.25
CA PRO A 48 9.43 -1.64 -9.98
C PRO A 48 9.85 -3.08 -9.63
N PHE A 49 9.23 -3.67 -8.59
CA PHE A 49 9.41 -5.03 -8.14
C PHE A 49 8.32 -6.03 -8.54
N ASP A 50 7.24 -5.62 -9.23
CA ASP A 50 6.21 -6.56 -9.71
C ASP A 50 6.80 -7.68 -10.57
N LYS A 51 7.78 -7.31 -11.42
CA LYS A 51 8.53 -8.26 -12.27
C LYS A 51 9.37 -9.28 -11.49
N PHE A 52 9.60 -9.07 -10.20
CA PHE A 52 10.37 -9.98 -9.35
C PHE A 52 9.49 -10.93 -8.53
N ILE A 53 8.17 -10.77 -8.55
CA ILE A 53 7.25 -11.69 -7.90
C ILE A 53 7.40 -13.08 -8.56
N GLY A 54 7.92 -14.04 -7.78
CA GLY A 54 8.19 -15.40 -8.27
C GLY A 54 9.39 -15.54 -9.20
N ALA A 55 10.20 -14.49 -9.39
CA ALA A 55 11.38 -14.54 -10.27
C ALA A 55 12.54 -15.39 -9.70
N PHE A 56 12.51 -15.70 -8.40
CA PHE A 56 13.52 -16.50 -7.73
C PHE A 56 12.93 -17.85 -7.33
N SER A 57 13.50 -18.93 -7.87
CA SER A 57 13.25 -20.28 -7.37
C SER A 57 14.10 -20.52 -6.12
N SER A 58 13.45 -20.78 -4.99
CA SER A 58 14.10 -21.17 -3.75
C SER A 58 13.44 -22.44 -3.22
N ASP A 59 14.24 -23.36 -2.70
CA ASP A 59 13.73 -24.55 -1.98
C ASP A 59 13.16 -24.18 -0.60
N ILE A 60 13.34 -22.92 -0.18
CA ILE A 60 12.80 -22.40 1.08
C ILE A 60 11.33 -22.03 0.87
N ARG A 61 10.46 -22.94 1.33
CA ARG A 61 9.02 -22.73 1.39
C ARG A 61 8.68 -21.71 2.47
N ASP A 62 7.58 -20.99 2.26
CA ASP A 62 6.98 -20.06 3.23
C ASP A 62 7.90 -18.90 3.67
N TRP A 63 8.88 -18.55 2.83
CA TRP A 63 9.86 -17.49 3.14
C TRP A 63 9.19 -16.16 3.48
N GLY A 64 8.10 -15.79 2.79
CA GLY A 64 7.40 -14.53 3.05
C GLY A 64 6.84 -14.46 4.47
N THR A 65 6.38 -15.58 5.01
CA THR A 65 5.83 -15.66 6.38
C THR A 65 6.93 -15.85 7.44
N ARG A 66 8.05 -16.48 7.08
CA ARG A 66 9.15 -16.82 8.00
C ARG A 66 10.39 -15.96 7.84
N HIS A 67 10.31 -14.82 7.15
CA HIS A 67 11.48 -14.04 6.76
C HIS A 67 12.33 -13.62 7.97
N ASP A 68 11.71 -13.15 9.05
CA ASP A 68 12.40 -12.76 10.29
C ASP A 68 13.17 -13.92 10.93
N GLU A 69 12.56 -15.10 10.98
CA GLU A 69 13.16 -16.32 11.55
C GLU A 69 14.37 -16.77 10.72
N LEU A 70 14.21 -16.81 9.39
CA LEU A 70 15.26 -17.23 8.45
C LEU A 70 16.45 -16.25 8.46
N LEU A 71 16.19 -14.95 8.55
CA LEU A 71 17.22 -13.94 8.71
C LEU A 71 17.97 -14.11 10.05
N GLY A 72 17.23 -14.33 11.14
CA GLY A 72 17.82 -14.61 12.45
C GLY A 72 18.72 -15.86 12.46
N GLU A 73 18.27 -16.95 11.84
CA GLU A 73 19.05 -18.19 11.72
C GLU A 73 20.33 -17.97 10.91
N THR A 74 20.26 -17.17 9.85
CA THR A 74 21.41 -16.85 8.99
C THR A 74 22.45 -16.03 9.76
N ILE A 75 22.02 -14.96 10.44
CA ILE A 75 22.90 -14.13 11.27
C ILE A 75 23.54 -14.97 12.38
N TYR A 76 22.77 -15.86 13.02
CA TYR A 76 23.28 -16.73 14.08
C TYR A 76 24.37 -17.68 13.58
N ARG A 77 24.20 -18.27 12.38
CA ARG A 77 25.22 -19.11 11.74
C ARG A 77 26.48 -18.33 11.36
N GLU A 78 26.33 -17.12 10.84
CA GLU A 78 27.46 -16.25 10.49
C GLU A 78 28.29 -15.87 11.71
N MET A 79 27.64 -15.53 12.83
CA MET A 79 28.33 -15.25 14.10
C MET A 79 29.11 -16.44 14.64
N ARG A 80 28.77 -17.67 14.22
CA ARG A 80 29.45 -18.90 14.59
C ARG A 80 30.50 -19.37 13.56
N GLY A 81 30.66 -18.63 12.47
CA GLY A 81 31.56 -19.01 11.37
C GLY A 81 31.08 -20.23 10.59
N GLU A 82 29.78 -20.49 10.58
CA GLU A 82 29.16 -21.66 9.95
C GLU A 82 28.64 -21.37 8.52
N THR A 83 28.94 -20.19 7.97
CA THR A 83 28.61 -19.78 6.59
C THR A 83 29.88 -19.78 5.73
N GLU A 84 29.94 -20.64 4.69
CA GLU A 84 30.93 -20.61 3.60
C GLU A 84 30.53 -19.61 2.49
#